data_AF-A0A0K1DZZ0-F1
#
_entry.id   AF-A0A0K1DZZ0-F1
#
_cell.length_a   1.000
_cell.length_b   1.000
_cell.length_c   1.000
_cell.angle_alpha   90.00
_cell.angle_beta   90.00
_cell.angle_gamma   90.00
#
_symmetry.space_group_name_H-M   'P 1'
#
loop_
_entity.id
_entity.type
_entity.pdbx_description
1 polymer ?
#
loop_
_entity_poly.entity_id
_entity_poly.type
_entity_poly.pdbx_seq_one_letter_code
_entity_poly.pdbx_strand_id
1 'polypeptide(L)'
;MEGLWPLLKAIHLLSFAVWTAAGLGAYLVVRDICNDDVLAKYRQVAHLQALALAALGATGLIMAHALGFPSWTKAAALLYGPLVVLELLHISATENCTKLKRLVNALTPIWTLLLVAILYLKLYKPTLAP
;
A
#
# COMPACT_ATOMS: atom_id res chain seq x y z
N MET A 1 21.40 12.28 -11.90
CA MET A 1 20.58 11.15 -11.39
C MET A 1 21.37 10.16 -10.51
N GLU A 2 22.71 10.21 -10.49
CA GLU A 2 23.56 9.15 -9.90
C GLU A 2 23.33 8.88 -8.40
N GLY A 3 22.98 9.89 -7.58
CA GLY A 3 22.60 9.69 -6.17
C GLY A 3 21.09 9.61 -5.90
N LEU A 4 20.27 10.21 -6.77
CA LEU A 4 18.83 10.32 -6.56
C LEU A 4 18.09 8.99 -6.80
N TRP A 5 18.51 8.24 -7.82
CA TRP A 5 17.89 6.96 -8.15
C TRP A 5 17.98 5.91 -7.04
N PRO A 6 19.16 5.60 -6.46
CA PRO A 6 19.25 4.64 -5.36
C PRO A 6 18.46 5.10 -4.12
N LEU A 7 18.44 6.40 -3.82
CA LEU A 7 17.64 6.95 -2.72
C LEU A 7 16.14 6.75 -2.96
N LEU A 8 15.62 7.14 -4.13
CA LEU A 8 14.21 6.95 -4.49
C LEU A 8 13.82 5.48 -4.43
N LYS A 9 14.68 4.59 -4.95
CA LYS A 9 14.43 3.14 -4.92
C LYS A 9 14.41 2.60 -3.49
N ALA A 10 15.32 3.06 -2.62
CA ALA A 10 15.34 2.67 -1.22
C ALA A 10 14.06 3.10 -0.49
N ILE A 11 13.65 4.37 -0.66
CA ILE A 11 12.40 4.89 -0.09
C ILE A 11 11.21 4.09 -0.64
N HIS A 12 11.14 3.88 -1.94
CA HIS A 12 10.03 3.15 -2.58
C HIS A 12 9.90 1.71 -2.06
N LEU A 13 11.01 1.00 -1.88
CA LEU A 13 11.01 -0.37 -1.34
C LEU A 13 10.64 -0.38 0.14
N LEU A 14 11.16 0.55 0.94
CA LEU A 14 10.81 0.67 2.35
C LEU A 14 9.33 1.02 2.53
N SER A 15 8.81 1.97 1.77
CA SER A 15 7.39 2.33 1.72
C SER A 15 6.52 1.15 1.36
N PHE A 16 6.92 0.33 0.38
CA PHE A 16 6.22 -0.90 0.04
C PHE A 16 6.20 -1.90 1.20
N ALA A 17 7.35 -2.11 1.87
CA ALA A 17 7.46 -3.01 3.00
C ALA A 17 6.61 -2.54 4.19
N VAL A 18 6.64 -1.25 4.54
CA VAL A 18 5.83 -0.67 5.63
C VAL A 18 4.35 -0.79 5.30
N TRP A 19 3.94 -0.41 4.08
CA TRP A 19 2.54 -0.47 3.66
C TRP A 19 1.98 -1.91 3.72
N THR A 20 2.75 -2.91 3.30
CA THR A 20 2.30 -4.32 3.29
C THR A 20 2.39 -5.02 4.65
N ALA A 21 3.50 -4.88 5.38
CA ALA A 21 3.74 -5.64 6.60
C ALA A 21 3.06 -5.06 7.84
N ALA A 22 3.02 -3.72 7.97
CA ALA A 22 2.52 -3.07 9.18
C ALA A 22 1.02 -3.31 9.38
N GLY A 23 0.21 -3.24 8.31
CA GLY A 23 -1.24 -3.37 8.43
C GLY A 23 -1.73 -4.77 8.68
N LEU A 24 -1.19 -5.75 7.96
CA LEU A 24 -1.62 -7.14 8.09
C LEU A 24 -1.25 -7.67 9.48
N GLY A 25 -0.01 -7.45 9.93
CA GLY A 25 0.44 -7.87 11.25
C GLY A 25 -0.33 -7.19 12.37
N ALA A 26 -0.48 -5.86 12.32
CA ALA A 26 -1.18 -5.12 13.37
C ALA A 26 -2.69 -5.46 13.40
N TYR A 27 -3.33 -5.70 12.26
CA TYR A 27 -4.73 -6.13 12.22
C TYR A 27 -4.95 -7.47 12.90
N LEU A 28 -4.09 -8.46 12.63
CA LEU A 28 -4.21 -9.80 13.22
C LEU A 28 -4.16 -9.75 14.75
N VAL A 29 -3.40 -8.82 15.33
CA VAL A 29 -3.37 -8.59 16.77
C VAL A 29 -4.64 -7.87 17.22
N VAL A 30 -4.98 -6.75 16.58
CA VAL A 30 -6.06 -5.85 17.04
C VAL A 30 -7.43 -6.50 16.97
N ARG A 31 -7.70 -7.37 16.00
CA ARG A 31 -9.01 -8.01 15.83
C ARG A 31 -9.45 -8.85 17.04
N ASP A 32 -8.49 -9.38 17.82
CA ASP A 32 -8.73 -10.32 18.91
C ASP A 32 -8.77 -9.63 20.28
N ILE A 33 -8.15 -8.44 20.42
CA ILE A 33 -8.06 -7.68 21.69
C ILE A 33 -8.71 -6.28 21.61
N CYS A 34 -9.58 -6.06 20.62
CA CYS A 34 -10.05 -4.72 20.29
C CYS A 34 -10.82 -4.05 21.45
N ASN A 35 -10.35 -2.88 21.83
CA ASN A 35 -11.01 -1.90 22.71
C ASN A 35 -10.59 -0.49 22.26
N ASP A 36 -11.13 0.55 22.89
CA ASP A 36 -10.90 1.94 22.46
C ASP A 36 -9.41 2.36 22.49
N ASP A 37 -8.66 1.94 23.51
CA ASP A 37 -7.23 2.24 23.63
C ASP A 37 -6.40 1.54 22.55
N VAL A 38 -6.67 0.26 22.31
CA VAL A 38 -6.02 -0.53 21.25
C VAL A 38 -6.35 0.05 19.88
N LEU A 39 -7.60 0.44 19.67
CA LEU A 39 -8.07 1.00 18.40
C LEU A 39 -7.44 2.37 18.12
N ALA A 40 -7.28 3.23 19.13
CA ALA A 40 -6.60 4.51 19.00
C ALA A 40 -5.13 4.33 18.58
N LYS A 41 -4.43 3.34 19.15
CA LYS A 41 -3.06 2.99 18.74
C LYS A 41 -3.02 2.40 17.32
N TYR A 42 -3.97 1.54 16.99
CA TYR A 42 -4.07 0.96 15.65
C TYR A 42 -4.33 2.02 14.57
N ARG A 43 -5.10 3.06 14.88
CA ARG A 43 -5.31 4.19 13.97
C ARG A 43 -4.00 4.89 13.60
N GLN A 44 -3.03 4.97 14.51
CA GLN A 44 -1.70 5.50 14.19
C GLN A 44 -0.97 4.60 13.18
N VAL A 45 -1.12 3.28 13.29
CA VAL A 45 -0.57 2.32 12.30
C VAL A 45 -1.24 2.50 10.94
N ALA A 46 -2.57 2.66 10.90
CA ALA A 46 -3.30 2.92 9.66
C ALA A 46 -2.83 4.24 8.99
N HIS A 47 -2.59 5.31 9.77
CA HIS A 47 -2.01 6.54 9.23
C HIS A 47 -0.58 6.35 8.71
N LEU A 48 0.25 5.55 9.40
CA LEU A 48 1.58 5.22 8.92
C LEU A 48 1.56 4.45 7.61
N GLN A 49 0.62 3.51 7.45
CA GLN A 49 0.41 2.80 6.18
C GLN A 49 -0.03 3.74 5.06
N ALA A 50 -0.94 4.68 5.35
CA ALA A 50 -1.36 5.67 4.37
C ALA A 50 -0.22 6.60 3.93
N LEU A 51 0.63 7.03 4.85
CA LEU A 51 1.85 7.78 4.53
C LEU A 51 2.83 6.94 3.71
N ALA A 52 2.98 5.65 4.04
CA ALA A 52 3.81 4.74 3.28
C ALA A 52 3.27 4.54 1.85
N LEU A 53 1.95 4.40 1.67
CA LEU A 53 1.31 4.35 0.36
C LEU A 53 1.54 5.63 -0.44
N ALA A 54 1.38 6.80 0.20
CA ALA A 54 1.64 8.09 -0.43
C ALA A 54 3.10 8.21 -0.92
N ALA A 55 4.06 7.83 -0.08
CA ALA A 55 5.48 7.80 -0.46
C ALA A 55 5.76 6.77 -1.57
N LEU A 56 5.11 5.61 -1.54
CA LEU A 56 5.21 4.59 -2.58
C LEU A 56 4.74 5.13 -3.94
N GLY A 57 3.58 5.81 -3.97
CA GLY A 57 3.03 6.43 -5.16
C GLY A 57 3.92 7.55 -5.70
N ALA A 58 4.33 8.48 -4.84
CA ALA A 58 5.17 9.61 -5.23
C ALA A 58 6.51 9.15 -5.81
N THR A 59 7.23 8.28 -5.11
CA THR A 59 8.51 7.73 -5.60
C THR A 59 8.33 6.88 -6.86
N GLY A 60 7.22 6.13 -6.96
CA GLY A 60 6.89 5.34 -8.13
C GLY A 60 6.67 6.19 -9.38
N LEU A 61 5.91 7.29 -9.25
CA LEU A 61 5.66 8.22 -10.35
C LEU A 61 6.92 8.96 -10.80
N ILE A 62 7.76 9.40 -9.85
CA ILE A 62 9.05 10.05 -10.17
C ILE A 62 9.97 9.09 -10.93
N MET A 63 10.10 7.84 -10.45
CA MET A 63 10.91 6.83 -11.14
C MET A 63 10.32 6.43 -12.49
N ALA A 64 9.00 6.31 -12.61
CA ALA A 64 8.34 6.02 -13.89
C ALA A 64 8.59 7.13 -14.90
N HIS A 65 8.50 8.40 -14.48
CA HIS A 65 8.81 9.55 -15.31
C HIS A 65 10.26 9.53 -15.80
N ALA A 66 11.22 9.25 -14.91
CA ALA A 66 12.64 9.14 -15.27
C ALA A 66 12.93 8.00 -16.27
N LEU A 67 12.07 6.97 -16.30
CA LEU A 67 12.15 5.86 -17.26
C LEU A 67 11.33 6.08 -18.54
N GLY A 68 10.66 7.23 -18.71
CA GLY A 68 9.80 7.50 -19.87
C GLY A 68 8.44 6.78 -19.85
N PHE A 69 7.95 6.38 -18.66
CA PHE A 69 6.67 5.70 -18.46
C PHE A 69 6.48 4.43 -19.32
N PRO A 70 7.31 3.39 -19.15
CA PRO A 70 7.08 2.11 -19.82
C PRO A 70 5.72 1.51 -19.42
N SER A 71 5.13 0.67 -20.27
CA SER A 71 3.75 0.17 -20.11
C SER A 71 3.43 -0.44 -18.74
N TRP A 72 4.35 -1.23 -18.16
CA TRP A 72 4.17 -1.80 -16.82
C TRP A 72 4.07 -0.73 -15.71
N THR A 73 4.73 0.44 -15.86
CA THR A 73 4.59 1.56 -14.90
C THR A 73 3.24 2.23 -15.03
N LYS A 74 2.67 2.31 -16.24
CA LYS A 74 1.31 2.83 -16.45
C LYS A 74 0.29 1.91 -15.79
N ALA A 75 0.44 0.60 -15.97
CA ALA A 75 -0.41 -0.39 -15.29
C ALA A 75 -0.28 -0.27 -13.76
N ALA A 76 0.94 -0.14 -13.22
CA ALA A 76 1.15 0.06 -11.80
C ALA A 76 0.53 1.37 -11.28
N ALA A 77 0.60 2.46 -12.05
CA ALA A 77 -0.03 3.73 -11.70
C ALA A 77 -1.57 3.65 -11.70
N LEU A 78 -2.17 2.87 -12.60
CA LEU A 78 -3.62 2.62 -12.59
C LEU A 78 -4.06 1.86 -11.34
N LEU A 79 -3.26 0.91 -10.86
CA LEU A 79 -3.54 0.18 -9.62
C LEU A 79 -3.46 1.08 -8.38
N TYR A 80 -2.74 2.20 -8.44
CA TYR A 80 -2.58 3.10 -7.30
C TYR A 80 -3.91 3.71 -6.83
N GLY A 81 -4.83 4.03 -7.75
CA GLY A 81 -6.15 4.58 -7.40
C GLY A 81 -6.95 3.67 -6.45
N PRO A 82 -7.20 2.40 -6.82
CA PRO A 82 -7.81 1.41 -5.93
C PRO A 82 -7.11 1.27 -4.58
N LEU A 83 -5.77 1.32 -4.52
CA LEU A 83 -5.03 1.25 -3.25
C LEU A 83 -5.36 2.43 -2.34
N VAL A 84 -5.39 3.65 -2.89
CA VAL A 84 -5.75 4.86 -2.13
C VAL A 84 -7.15 4.72 -1.55
N VAL A 85 -8.12 4.24 -2.34
CA VAL A 85 -9.48 4.01 -1.86
C VAL A 85 -9.51 2.98 -0.72
N LEU A 86 -8.80 1.86 -0.88
CA LEU A 86 -8.71 0.83 0.16
C LEU A 86 -8.12 1.36 1.46
N GLU A 87 -7.08 2.17 1.37
CA GLU A 87 -6.41 2.76 2.53
C GLU A 87 -7.31 3.77 3.26
N LEU A 88 -8.08 4.57 2.52
CA LEU A 88 -9.07 5.48 3.11
C LEU A 88 -10.19 4.72 3.82
N LEU A 89 -10.69 3.64 3.20
CA LEU A 89 -11.68 2.76 3.82
C LEU A 89 -11.12 2.09 5.08
N HIS A 90 -9.85 1.70 5.06
CA HIS A 90 -9.16 1.12 6.22
C HIS A 90 -9.04 2.12 7.37
N ILE A 91 -8.63 3.38 7.10
CA ILE A 91 -8.62 4.44 8.12
C ILE A 91 -10.02 4.65 8.71
N SER A 92 -11.06 4.76 7.88
CA SER A 92 -12.43 4.91 8.38
C SER A 92 -12.92 3.67 9.15
N ALA A 93 -12.37 2.49 8.86
CA ALA A 93 -12.67 1.28 9.62
C ALA A 93 -12.17 1.37 11.08
N THR A 94 -11.15 2.18 11.35
CA THR A 94 -10.60 2.39 12.71
C THR A 94 -11.49 3.22 13.63
N GLU A 95 -12.69 3.64 13.20
CA GLU A 95 -13.62 4.41 14.05
C GLU A 95 -14.19 3.58 15.20
N ASN A 96 -14.45 2.28 14.99
CA ASN A 96 -14.87 1.35 16.04
C ASN A 96 -14.50 -0.11 15.70
N CYS A 97 -14.44 -0.97 16.71
CA CYS A 97 -14.02 -2.37 16.57
C CYS A 97 -14.90 -3.19 15.61
N THR A 98 -16.21 -2.99 15.63
CA THR A 98 -17.15 -3.73 14.76
C THR A 98 -16.92 -3.40 13.29
N LYS A 99 -16.78 -2.10 12.98
CA LYS A 99 -16.50 -1.59 11.64
C LYS A 99 -15.13 -2.07 11.16
N LEU A 100 -14.11 -2.04 12.02
CA LEU A 100 -12.78 -2.55 11.72
C LEU A 100 -12.82 -4.02 11.32
N LYS A 101 -13.43 -4.87 12.15
CA LYS A 101 -13.52 -6.31 11.89
C LYS A 101 -14.26 -6.61 10.59
N ARG A 102 -15.40 -5.96 10.35
CA ARG A 102 -16.23 -6.19 9.16
C ARG A 102 -15.53 -5.72 7.89
N LEU A 103 -15.02 -4.48 7.88
CA LEU A 103 -14.40 -3.92 6.68
C LEU A 103 -13.10 -4.63 6.34
N VAL A 104 -12.19 -4.86 7.30
CA VAL A 104 -10.90 -5.49 6.96
C VAL A 104 -11.10 -6.91 6.42
N ASN A 105 -12.01 -7.69 6.98
CA ASN A 105 -12.35 -9.01 6.43
C ASN A 105 -12.87 -8.93 4.99
N ALA A 106 -13.74 -7.95 4.69
CA ALA A 106 -14.27 -7.74 3.35
C ALA A 106 -13.21 -7.23 2.36
N LEU A 107 -12.27 -6.40 2.82
CA LEU A 107 -11.23 -5.78 1.99
C LEU A 107 -10.03 -6.70 1.75
N THR A 108 -9.74 -7.64 2.66
CA THR A 108 -8.60 -8.58 2.57
C THR A 108 -8.46 -9.30 1.22
N PRO A 109 -9.52 -9.89 0.61
CA PRO A 109 -9.38 -10.54 -0.69
C PRO A 109 -8.99 -9.56 -1.81
N ILE A 110 -9.56 -8.35 -1.80
CA ILE A 110 -9.23 -7.29 -2.76
C ILE A 110 -7.77 -6.85 -2.57
N TRP A 111 -7.37 -6.63 -1.33
CA TRP A 111 -6.00 -6.29 -0.95
C TRP A 111 -5.00 -7.35 -1.42
N THR A 112 -5.33 -8.63 -1.22
CA THR A 112 -4.49 -9.77 -1.63
C THR A 112 -4.33 -9.81 -3.15
N LEU A 113 -5.42 -9.64 -3.90
CA LEU A 113 -5.39 -9.63 -5.36
C LEU A 113 -4.54 -8.46 -5.90
N LEU A 114 -4.70 -7.26 -5.33
CA LEU A 114 -3.91 -6.09 -5.72
C LEU A 114 -2.43 -6.26 -5.36
N LEU A 115 -2.13 -6.84 -4.20
CA LEU A 115 -0.75 -7.15 -3.80
C LEU A 115 -0.09 -8.09 -4.80
N VAL A 116 -0.77 -9.17 -5.19
CA VAL A 116 -0.28 -10.12 -6.20
C VAL A 116 -0.05 -9.41 -7.54
N ALA A 117 -0.98 -8.55 -7.98
CA ALA A 117 -0.83 -7.79 -9.22
C ALA A 117 0.38 -6.84 -9.19
N ILE A 118 0.60 -6.13 -8.08
CA ILE A 118 1.75 -5.22 -7.90
C ILE A 118 3.06 -6.01 -7.90
N LEU A 119 3.11 -7.15 -7.20
CA LEU A 119 4.29 -8.02 -7.18
C LEU A 119 4.61 -8.55 -8.58
N TYR A 120 3.60 -8.99 -9.32
CA TYR A 120 3.76 -9.41 -10.71
C TYR A 120 4.37 -8.30 -11.58
N LEU A 121 3.83 -7.08 -11.52
CA LEU A 121 4.35 -5.94 -12.28
C LEU A 121 5.78 -5.56 -11.87
N LYS A 122 6.11 -5.60 -10.57
CA LYS A 122 7.45 -5.27 -10.07
C LYS A 122 8.51 -6.30 -10.47
N LEU A 123 8.16 -7.59 -10.48
CA LEU A 123 9.06 -8.70 -10.76
C LEU A 123 9.25 -8.93 -12.26
N TYR A 124 8.15 -9.05 -13.00
CA TYR A 124 8.18 -9.43 -14.41
C TYR A 124 8.28 -8.24 -15.35
N LYS A 125 7.83 -7.04 -14.92
CA LYS A 125 7.86 -5.80 -15.70
C LYS A 125 7.47 -6.00 -17.17
N PRO A 126 6.32 -6.63 -17.46
CA PRO A 126 5.96 -7.04 -18.81
C PRO A 126 5.92 -5.82 -19.73
N THR A 127 6.74 -5.84 -20.77
CA THR A 127 6.66 -4.91 -21.88
C THR A 127 5.77 -5.52 -22.94
N LEU A 128 4.80 -4.76 -23.44
CA LEU A 128 4.10 -5.13 -24.68
C LEU A 128 5.17 -5.29 -25.77
N ALA A 129 5.17 -6.43 -26.46
CA ALA A 129 6.00 -6.60 -27.64
C ALA A 129 5.67 -5.49 -28.67
N PRO A 130 6.67 -4.99 -29.40
CA PRO A 130 6.49 -3.91 -30.37
C PRO A 130 5.45 -4.22 -31.44
#